data_AF-A0A6G0VHA0-F1
#
_entry.id   AF-A0A6G0VHA0-F1
#
_cell.length_a   1.000
_cell.length_b   1.000
_cell.length_c   1.000
_cell.angle_alpha   90.00
_cell.angle_beta   90.00
_cell.angle_gamma   90.00
#
_symmetry.space_group_name_H-M   'P 1'
#
loop_
_entity.id
_entity.type
_entity.pdbx_description
1 polymer ?
#
loop_
_entity_poly.entity_id
_entity_poly.type
_entity_poly.pdbx_seq_one_letter_code
_entity_poly.pdbx_strand_id
1 'polypeptide(L)'
;MDYLKTVVPPDAEDLVDYFDSVYVSGPLHRIGTDDDLSIRFRRLPPQYPPPTWNVHQSTLLDSNRTNNVCEGWNNRFNHLVGHKNPSIWKLLKNRYEKRSGG
;
A
#
# COMPACT_ATOMS: atom_id res chain seq x y z
N MET A 1 -1.00 -10.11 10.37
CA MET A 1 -1.41 -10.52 9.01
C MET A 1 -1.76 -12.00 8.94
N ASP A 2 -1.58 -12.73 10.03
CA ASP A 2 -1.52 -14.18 10.03
C ASP A 2 -2.87 -14.81 9.68
N TYR A 3 -3.98 -14.24 10.16
CA TYR A 3 -5.31 -14.70 9.77
C TYR A 3 -5.59 -14.53 8.26
N LEU A 4 -5.26 -13.37 7.68
CA LEU A 4 -5.49 -13.11 6.24
C LEU A 4 -4.69 -14.11 5.38
N LYS A 5 -3.47 -14.47 5.78
CA LYS A 5 -2.66 -15.48 5.10
C LYS A 5 -3.25 -16.89 5.15
N THR A 6 -4.13 -17.19 6.12
CA THR A 6 -4.81 -18.50 6.19
C THR A 6 -6.06 -18.61 5.32
N VAL A 7 -6.61 -17.48 4.88
CA VAL A 7 -7.89 -17.43 4.14
C VAL A 7 -7.75 -16.81 2.74
N VAL A 8 -6.54 -16.38 2.36
CA VAL A 8 -6.30 -15.75 1.06
C VAL A 8 -6.43 -16.79 -0.06
N PRO A 9 -7.13 -16.47 -1.16
CA PRO A 9 -7.12 -17.33 -2.33
C PRO A 9 -5.73 -17.28 -3.02
N PRO A 10 -5.29 -18.35 -3.71
CA PRO A 10 -3.94 -18.45 -4.26
C PRO A 10 -3.57 -17.34 -5.25
N ASP A 11 -4.57 -16.80 -5.96
CA ASP A 11 -4.41 -15.72 -6.94
C ASP A 11 -4.14 -14.35 -6.30
N ALA A 12 -4.32 -14.21 -4.97
CA ALA A 12 -4.12 -12.98 -4.23
C ALA A 12 -2.96 -13.05 -3.22
N GLU A 13 -2.20 -14.14 -3.18
CA GLU A 13 -1.03 -14.29 -2.29
C GLU A 13 -0.01 -13.17 -2.49
N ASP A 14 0.38 -12.91 -3.74
CA ASP A 14 1.32 -11.84 -4.10
C ASP A 14 0.87 -10.46 -3.61
N LEU A 15 -0.44 -10.19 -3.68
CA LEU A 15 -1.03 -8.94 -3.22
C LEU A 15 -0.95 -8.82 -1.69
N VAL A 16 -1.23 -9.91 -0.97
CA VAL A 16 -1.18 -9.93 0.49
C VAL A 16 0.25 -9.80 0.99
N ASP A 17 1.22 -10.45 0.34
CA ASP A 17 2.63 -10.33 0.71
C ASP A 17 3.21 -8.95 0.37
N TYR A 18 2.81 -8.36 -0.77
CA TYR A 18 3.11 -6.96 -1.07
C TYR A 18 2.55 -6.05 0.03
N PHE A 19 1.29 -6.22 0.40
CA PHE A 19 0.66 -5.36 1.38
C PHE A 19 1.28 -5.53 2.78
N ASP A 20 1.56 -6.76 3.21
CA ASP A 20 2.24 -7.05 4.48
C ASP A 20 3.65 -6.41 4.53
N SER A 21 4.43 -6.56 3.45
CA SER A 21 5.80 -6.01 3.40
C SER A 21 5.85 -4.49 3.28
N VAL A 22 4.90 -3.85 2.60
CA VAL A 22 4.94 -2.40 2.35
C VAL A 22 4.20 -1.59 3.41
N TYR A 23 3.11 -2.12 3.98
CA TYR A 23 2.18 -1.35 4.83
C TYR A 23 2.09 -1.82 6.28
N VAL A 24 2.41 -3.09 6.59
CA VAL A 24 2.15 -3.68 7.92
C VAL A 24 3.43 -4.05 8.66
N SER A 25 4.15 -5.05 8.17
CA SER A 25 5.26 -5.68 8.89
C SER A 25 6.64 -5.25 8.40
N GLY A 26 6.73 -4.71 7.18
CA GLY A 26 8.00 -4.29 6.59
C GLY A 26 8.80 -5.43 5.93
N PRO A 27 9.72 -5.12 5.01
CA PRO A 27 10.49 -6.12 4.29
C PRO A 27 11.55 -6.79 5.18
N LEU A 28 11.81 -8.07 4.94
CA LEU A 28 12.83 -8.83 5.65
C LEU A 28 14.19 -8.64 4.97
N HIS A 29 15.18 -8.15 5.71
CA HIS A 29 16.55 -7.98 5.25
C HIS A 29 17.49 -8.93 5.98
N ARG A 30 18.37 -9.57 5.21
CA ARG A 30 19.50 -10.34 5.73
C ARG A 30 20.57 -9.36 6.23
N ILE A 31 20.94 -9.46 7.50
CA ILE A 31 21.92 -8.53 8.11
C ILE A 31 23.34 -9.10 8.05
N GLY A 32 23.50 -10.42 8.00
CA GLY A 32 24.81 -11.04 7.94
C GLY A 32 24.78 -12.53 8.24
N THR A 33 25.93 -13.16 8.07
CA THR A 33 26.24 -14.52 8.55
C THR A 33 27.13 -14.36 9.77
N ASP A 34 26.75 -14.97 10.88
CA ASP A 34 27.63 -15.08 12.04
C ASP A 34 28.78 -16.05 11.72
N ASP A 35 29.87 -16.01 12.50
CA ASP A 35 31.01 -16.93 12.39
C ASP A 35 30.57 -18.41 12.49
N ASP A 36 29.37 -18.66 13.07
CA ASP A 36 28.75 -19.96 13.28
C ASP A 36 27.71 -20.33 12.20
N LEU A 37 27.89 -19.91 10.95
CA LEU A 37 27.04 -20.21 9.77
C LEU A 37 25.56 -19.78 9.88
N SER A 38 25.15 -19.12 10.96
CA SER A 38 23.76 -18.71 11.16
C SER A 38 23.45 -17.42 10.38
N ILE A 39 22.45 -17.49 9.50
CA ILE A 39 21.96 -16.33 8.74
C ILE A 39 20.98 -15.56 9.62
N ARG A 40 21.28 -14.29 9.90
CA ARG A 40 20.40 -13.41 10.68
C ARG A 40 19.54 -12.54 9.77
N PHE A 41 18.25 -12.47 10.09
CA PHE A 41 17.27 -11.63 9.41
C PHE A 41 16.70 -10.56 10.36
N ARG A 42 16.37 -9.38 9.83
CA ARG A 42 15.62 -8.32 10.54
C ARG A 42 14.61 -7.71 9.61
N ARG A 43 13.45 -7.34 10.15
CA ARG A 43 12.46 -6.52 9.44
C ARG A 43 12.85 -5.06 9.49
N LEU A 44 12.88 -4.42 8.32
CA LEU A 44 12.92 -2.96 8.23
C LEU A 44 11.53 -2.39 8.53
N PRO A 45 11.40 -1.13 8.96
CA PRO A 45 10.09 -0.51 9.08
C PRO A 45 9.38 -0.47 7.71
N PRO A 46 8.05 -0.66 7.67
CA PRO A 46 7.28 -0.56 6.43
C PRO A 46 7.33 0.86 5.86
N GLN A 47 7.26 0.98 4.54
CA GLN A 47 7.31 2.27 3.84
C GLN A 47 6.14 3.17 4.22
N TYR A 48 4.97 2.59 4.45
CA TYR A 48 3.75 3.28 4.83
C TYR A 48 3.15 2.62 6.08
N PRO A 49 3.66 2.92 7.29
CA PRO A 49 3.30 2.21 8.51
C PRO A 49 1.84 2.44 8.88
N PRO A 50 1.20 1.52 9.65
CA PRO A 50 -0.22 1.62 10.00
C PRO A 50 -0.68 2.99 10.54
N PRO A 51 0.08 3.71 11.38
CA PRO A 51 -0.33 5.04 11.84
C PRO A 51 -0.55 6.08 10.72
N THR A 52 -0.02 5.84 9.51
CA THR A 52 -0.20 6.75 8.36
C THR A 52 -1.51 6.57 7.60
N TRP A 53 -2.11 5.37 7.67
CA TRP A 53 -3.30 5.02 6.87
C TRP A 53 -4.45 4.44 7.70
N ASN A 54 -4.17 3.93 8.90
CA ASN A 54 -5.16 3.35 9.78
C ASN A 54 -5.77 4.42 10.71
N VAL A 55 -7.04 4.71 10.49
CA VAL A 55 -7.81 5.70 11.26
C VAL A 55 -8.65 5.07 12.37
N HIS A 56 -8.45 3.79 12.70
CA HIS A 56 -9.24 3.08 13.70
C HIS A 56 -9.19 3.77 15.07
N GLN A 57 -7.98 4.07 15.58
CA GLN A 57 -7.84 4.78 16.85
C GLN A 57 -8.40 6.20 16.78
N SER A 58 -8.14 6.95 15.70
CA SER A 58 -8.72 8.28 15.51
C SER A 58 -10.25 8.25 15.46
N THR A 59 -10.83 7.17 14.94
CA THR A 59 -12.28 6.95 14.91
C THR A 59 -12.83 6.67 16.30
N LEU A 60 -12.16 5.82 17.09
CA LEU A 60 -12.56 5.53 18.47
C LEU A 60 -12.42 6.74 19.39
N LEU A 61 -11.45 7.61 19.12
CA LEU A 61 -11.13 8.79 19.93
C LEU A 61 -11.77 10.08 19.41
N ASP A 62 -12.69 9.99 18.43
CA ASP A 62 -13.32 11.12 17.73
C ASP A 62 -12.33 12.25 17.35
N SER A 63 -11.12 11.84 16.98
CA SER A 63 -10.03 12.74 16.63
C SER A 63 -10.11 13.13 15.16
N ASN A 64 -9.59 14.32 14.82
CA ASN A 64 -9.55 14.80 13.44
C ASN A 64 -8.88 13.76 12.52
N ARG A 65 -9.63 13.23 11.56
CA ARG A 65 -9.12 12.39 10.47
C ARG A 65 -8.36 13.29 9.51
N THR A 66 -7.05 13.41 9.66
CA THR A 66 -6.22 14.20 8.74
C THR A 66 -6.02 13.43 7.44
N ASN A 67 -6.92 13.64 6.49
CA ASN A 67 -6.84 13.12 5.12
C ASN A 67 -5.83 13.92 4.24
N ASN A 68 -5.06 14.84 4.82
CA ASN A 68 -4.16 15.77 4.13
C ASN A 68 -3.23 15.10 3.11
N VAL A 69 -2.76 13.87 3.37
CA VAL A 69 -1.92 13.11 2.44
C VAL A 69 -2.72 12.62 1.22
N CYS A 70 -3.96 12.17 1.44
CA CYS A 70 -4.88 11.79 0.36
C CYS A 70 -5.29 13.02 -0.44
N GLU A 71 -5.54 14.16 0.21
CA GLU A 71 -5.83 15.44 -0.46
C GLU A 71 -4.64 15.92 -1.30
N GLY A 72 -3.41 15.82 -0.76
CA GLY A 72 -2.18 16.17 -1.47
C GLY A 72 -1.95 15.29 -2.71
N TRP A 73 -2.18 13.97 -2.58
CA TRP A 73 -2.10 13.05 -3.71
C TRP A 73 -3.18 13.35 -4.76
N ASN A 74 -4.42 13.54 -4.36
CA ASN A 74 -5.54 13.89 -5.25
C ASN A 74 -5.31 15.22 -5.97
N ASN A 75 -4.77 16.23 -5.28
CA ASN A 75 -4.45 17.53 -5.87
C ASN A 75 -3.33 17.42 -6.92
N ARG A 76 -2.27 16.68 -6.62
CA ARG A 76 -1.19 16.40 -7.57
C ARG A 76 -1.67 15.59 -8.77
N PHE A 77 -2.54 14.61 -8.54
CA PHE A 77 -3.16 13.82 -9.61
C PHE A 77 -4.06 14.67 -10.51
N ASN A 78 -4.87 15.57 -9.95
CA ASN A 78 -5.67 16.54 -10.71
C ASN A 78 -4.79 17.42 -11.60
N HIS A 79 -3.66 17.93 -11.07
CA HIS A 79 -2.70 18.71 -11.85
C HIS A 79 -2.07 17.89 -12.99
N LEU A 80 -1.73 16.62 -12.74
CA LEU A 80 -1.07 15.77 -13.72
C LEU A 80 -2.01 15.31 -14.85
N VAL A 81 -3.29 15.09 -14.55
CA VAL A 81 -4.30 14.66 -15.53
C VAL A 81 -4.93 15.85 -16.27
N GLY A 82 -4.79 17.09 -15.76
CA GLY A 82 -5.32 18.30 -16.38
C GLY A 82 -6.85 18.37 -16.46
N HIS A 83 -7.55 17.45 -15.81
CA HIS A 83 -9.00 17.41 -15.74
C HIS A 83 -9.47 17.68 -14.31
N LYS A 84 -10.55 18.44 -14.17
CA LYS A 84 -11.24 18.63 -12.89
C LYS A 84 -11.98 17.33 -12.54
N ASN A 85 -11.65 16.73 -11.39
CA ASN A 85 -12.20 15.46 -10.89
C ASN A 85 -12.07 14.26 -11.86
N PRO A 86 -10.84 13.86 -12.27
CA PRO A 86 -10.64 12.60 -12.95
C PRO A 86 -10.80 11.49 -11.92
N SER A 87 -11.87 10.71 -12.02
CA SER A 87 -11.98 9.49 -11.22
C SER A 87 -11.02 8.43 -11.78
N ILE A 88 -10.54 7.53 -10.91
CA ILE A 88 -9.79 6.33 -11.32
C ILE A 88 -10.54 5.58 -12.42
N TRP A 89 -11.88 5.60 -12.37
CA TRP A 89 -12.75 5.05 -13.40
C TRP A 89 -12.54 5.67 -14.80
N LYS A 90 -12.44 7.00 -14.90
CA LYS A 90 -12.14 7.68 -16.18
C LYS A 90 -10.76 7.30 -16.71
N LEU A 91 -9.78 7.14 -15.83
CA LEU A 91 -8.43 6.74 -16.22
C LEU A 91 -8.41 5.31 -16.77
N LEU A 92 -9.06 4.37 -16.07
CA LEU A 92 -9.18 2.99 -16.52
C LEU A 92 -9.93 2.92 -17.86
N LYS A 93 -11.07 3.62 -17.98
CA LYS A 93 -11.88 3.65 -19.20
C LYS A 93 -11.09 4.13 -20.42
N ASN A 94 -10.36 5.24 -20.30
CA ASN A 94 -9.52 5.77 -21.37
C ASN A 94 -8.42 4.78 -21.78
N ARG A 95 -7.89 4.00 -20.83
CA ARG A 95 -6.85 3.00 -21.10
C ARG A 95 -7.40 1.78 -21.84
N TYR A 96 -8.65 1.39 -21.57
CA TYR A 96 -9.35 0.35 -22.31
C TYR A 96 -9.74 0.80 -23.71
N GLU A 97 -10.31 2.00 -23.87
CA GLU A 97 -10.74 2.54 -25.17
C GLU A 97 -9.56 2.73 -26.15
N LYS A 98 -8.37 3.13 -25.67
CA LYS A 98 -7.15 3.21 -26.48
C LYS A 98 -6.56 1.86 -26.92
N ARG A 99 -6.96 0.75 -26.30
CA ARG A 99 -6.48 -0.62 -26.65
C ARG A 99 -7.42 -1.35 -27.59
N SER A 100 -8.70 -0.97 -27.64
CA SER A 100 -9.74 -1.58 -28.50
C SER A 100 -9.95 -0.85 -29.83
N GLY A 101 -9.23 0.25 -30.07
CA GLY A 101 -9.23 1.01 -31.32
C GLY A 101 -7.99 0.75 -32.19
N GLY A 102 -7.47 -0.48 -32.18
CA GLY A 102 -6.33 -0.92 -33.00
C GLY A 102 -6.66 -2.23 -33.70
#